data_AF-A0A535S2S5-F1
#
_entry.id   AF-A0A535S2S5-F1
#
_cell.length_a   1.000
_cell.length_b   1.000
_cell.length_c   1.000
_cell.angle_alpha   90.00
_cell.angle_beta   90.00
_cell.angle_gamma   90.00
#
_symmetry.space_group_name_H-M   'P 1'
#
loop_
_entity.id
_entity.type
_entity.pdbx_description
1 polymer ?
#
loop_
_entity_poly.entity_id
_entity_poly.type
_entity_poly.pdbx_seq_one_letter_code
_entity_poly.pdbx_strand_id
1 'polypeptide(L)'
;MNGKITYHQQVSYCGKQRCRKCSEGIGHGPYWYAYSTENGRTTRTYVGKNLPADLQVSHESPFPSDNLEPVALRIRTLGQFQLERKHDLEWQTVTDAAWQHQRVRALLACLLSSPGRKLGREQVMDVLWPDAD
;
A
#
# COMPACT_ATOMS: atom_id res chain seq x y z
N MET A 1 -16.12 23.65 17.55
CA MET A 1 -14.79 23.06 17.82
C MET A 1 -14.88 21.56 17.54
N ASN A 2 -14.70 21.14 16.29
CA ASN A 2 -14.65 19.71 15.95
C ASN A 2 -13.28 19.44 15.36
N GLY A 3 -12.33 19.03 16.21
CA GLY A 3 -11.08 18.46 15.73
C GLY A 3 -11.41 17.16 15.01
N LYS A 4 -11.17 17.11 13.69
CA LYS A 4 -11.39 15.90 12.91
C LYS A 4 -10.48 14.80 13.45
N ILE A 5 -11.06 13.71 13.96
CA ILE A 5 -10.32 12.52 14.36
C ILE A 5 -10.24 11.59 13.15
N THR A 6 -9.04 11.17 12.80
CA THR A 6 -8.80 10.21 11.70
C THR A 6 -8.25 8.91 12.28
N TYR A 7 -8.74 7.76 11.80
CA TYR A 7 -8.35 6.45 12.30
C TYR A 7 -7.48 5.72 11.28
N HIS A 8 -6.36 5.16 11.71
CA HIS A 8 -5.44 4.41 10.86
C HIS A 8 -4.95 3.13 11.54
N GLN A 9 -4.90 2.05 10.77
CA GLN A 9 -4.20 0.84 11.18
C GLN A 9 -2.70 0.98 10.96
N GLN A 10 -1.91 0.64 11.97
CA GLN A 10 -0.45 0.67 11.90
C GLN A 10 0.17 -0.55 12.55
N VAL A 11 1.30 -0.98 11.99
CA VAL A 11 2.17 -2.00 12.59
C VAL A 11 3.14 -1.29 13.55
N SER A 12 3.24 -1.80 14.77
CA SER A 12 4.12 -1.27 15.82
C SER A 12 5.35 -2.16 16.00
N TYR A 13 6.53 -1.56 16.14
CA TYR A 13 7.77 -2.29 16.43
C TYR A 13 8.15 -2.05 17.89
N CYS A 14 8.34 -3.12 18.65
CA CYS A 14 8.57 -3.01 20.09
C CYS A 14 10.02 -2.68 20.48
N GLY A 15 10.96 -2.71 19.52
CA GLY A 15 12.38 -2.42 19.75
C GLY A 15 13.14 -3.44 20.60
N LYS A 16 12.51 -4.53 21.05
CA LYS A 16 13.16 -5.57 21.86
C LYS A 16 14.05 -6.43 20.96
N GLN A 17 15.35 -6.48 21.28
CA GLN A 17 16.38 -7.29 20.58
C GLN A 17 15.97 -8.77 20.40
N ARG A 18 15.21 -9.32 21.34
CA ARG A 18 14.73 -10.71 21.36
C ARG A 18 13.33 -10.91 20.78
N CYS A 19 12.74 -9.89 20.15
CA CYS A 19 11.44 -10.03 19.51
C CYS A 19 11.58 -10.53 18.07
N ARG A 20 11.31 -11.82 17.87
CA ARG A 20 11.38 -12.47 16.55
C ARG A 20 10.53 -11.79 15.48
N LYS A 21 9.28 -11.42 15.81
CA LYS A 21 8.38 -10.73 14.85
C LYS A 21 8.93 -9.38 14.39
N CYS A 22 9.63 -8.65 15.27
CA CYS A 22 10.23 -7.37 14.90
C CYS A 22 11.52 -7.57 14.11
N SER A 23 12.36 -8.55 14.48
CA SER A 23 13.62 -8.84 13.76
C SER A 23 13.39 -9.35 12.33
N GLU A 24 12.27 -10.05 12.09
CA GLU A 24 11.84 -10.51 10.77
C GLU A 24 11.10 -9.44 9.96
N GLY A 25 10.98 -8.20 10.45
CA GLY A 25 10.32 -7.09 9.74
C GLY A 25 8.79 -7.15 9.71
N ILE A 26 8.18 -8.09 10.43
CA ILE A 26 6.71 -8.27 10.49
C ILE A 26 6.06 -7.26 11.43
N GLY A 27 6.73 -6.95 12.55
CA GLY A 27 6.22 -6.09 13.61
C GLY A 27 5.00 -6.67 14.36
N HIS A 28 4.33 -5.84 15.15
CA HIS A 28 3.12 -6.18 15.90
C HIS A 28 1.91 -5.44 15.37
N GLY A 29 0.74 -6.06 15.45
CA GLY A 29 -0.49 -5.48 14.91
C GLY A 29 -0.91 -6.15 13.60
N PRO A 30 -1.73 -5.49 12.78
CA PRO A 30 -2.06 -4.06 12.83
C PRO A 30 -2.91 -3.67 14.05
N TYR A 31 -2.64 -2.50 14.61
CA TYR A 31 -3.45 -1.85 15.64
C TYR A 31 -4.03 -0.54 15.13
N TRP A 32 -5.22 -0.20 15.60
CA TRP A 32 -5.85 1.08 15.34
C TRP A 32 -5.27 2.18 16.21
N TYR A 33 -5.02 3.32 15.57
CA TYR A 33 -4.66 4.58 16.19
C TYR A 33 -5.61 5.68 15.74
N ALA A 34 -5.98 6.54 16.67
CA ALA A 34 -6.73 7.77 16.42
C ALA A 34 -5.75 8.95 16.34
N TYR A 35 -5.93 9.80 15.35
CA TYR A 35 -5.15 11.00 15.10
C TYR A 35 -6.06 12.21 15.19
N SER A 36 -5.82 13.10 16.14
CA SER A 36 -6.48 14.39 16.24
C SER A 36 -5.46 15.50 16.09
N THR A 37 -5.80 16.56 15.35
CA THR A 37 -4.94 17.76 15.27
C THR A 37 -5.65 18.92 15.94
N GLU A 38 -5.06 19.41 17.02
CA GLU A 38 -5.55 20.57 17.76
C GLU A 38 -4.44 21.61 17.80
N ASN A 39 -4.74 22.83 17.35
CA ASN A 39 -3.78 23.95 17.33
C ASN A 39 -2.43 23.59 16.66
N GLY A 40 -2.48 22.84 15.55
CA GLY A 40 -1.30 22.41 14.79
C GLY A 40 -0.49 21.27 15.44
N ARG A 41 -0.92 20.74 16.59
CA ARG A 41 -0.31 19.56 17.23
C ARG A 41 -1.15 18.33 16.93
N THR A 42 -0.55 17.36 16.25
CA THR A 42 -1.18 16.06 16.01
C THR A 42 -0.89 15.11 17.17
N THR A 43 -1.94 14.69 17.86
CA THR A 43 -1.87 13.70 18.94
C THR A 43 -2.29 12.34 18.39
N ARG A 44 -1.52 11.30 18.75
CA ARG A 44 -1.87 9.90 18.45
C ARG A 44 -2.37 9.21 19.71
N THR A 45 -3.47 8.49 19.60
CA THR A 45 -4.04 7.71 20.70
C THR A 45 -4.21 6.27 20.26
N TYR A 46 -3.70 5.33 21.06
CA TYR A 46 -3.86 3.90 20.81
C TYR A 46 -5.30 3.48 21.08
N VAL A 47 -5.93 2.83 20.08
CA VAL A 47 -7.34 2.40 20.17
C VAL A 47 -7.42 0.90 20.47
N GLY A 48 -6.65 0.07 19.77
CA GLY A 48 -6.64 -1.37 20.00
C GLY A 48 -6.64 -2.20 18.72
N LYS A 49 -6.97 -3.48 18.83
CA LYS A 49 -6.99 -4.41 17.68
C LYS A 49 -8.19 -4.18 16.75
N ASN A 50 -9.34 -3.81 17.31
CA ASN A 50 -10.58 -3.58 16.57
C ASN A 50 -10.96 -2.10 16.69
N LEU A 51 -11.58 -1.55 15.65
CA LEU A 51 -12.18 -0.22 15.71
C LEU A 51 -13.44 -0.30 16.59
N PRO A 52 -13.74 0.72 17.43
CA PRO A 52 -15.00 0.79 18.17
C PRO A 52 -16.20 0.58 17.26
N ALA A 53 -17.20 -0.19 17.71
CA ALA A 53 -18.35 -0.59 16.88
C ALA A 53 -19.10 0.61 16.28
N ASP A 54 -19.23 1.70 17.04
CA ASP A 54 -19.88 2.94 16.62
C ASP A 54 -19.20 3.64 15.43
N LEU A 55 -17.94 3.29 15.14
CA LEU A 55 -17.14 3.85 14.05
C LEU A 55 -16.98 2.89 12.87
N GLN A 56 -17.46 1.64 12.99
CA GLN A 56 -17.46 0.69 11.88
C GLN A 56 -18.53 1.03 10.83
N VAL A 57 -19.43 1.96 11.14
CA VAL A 57 -20.52 2.43 10.26
C VAL A 57 -20.13 3.76 9.61
N SER A 58 -19.17 3.71 8.68
CA SER A 58 -18.99 4.69 7.59
C SER A 58 -17.73 4.32 6.82
N HIS A 59 -17.87 3.35 5.91
CA HIS A 59 -16.90 3.15 4.84
C HIS A 59 -17.12 4.21 3.75
N GLU A 60 -17.08 5.48 4.13
CA GLU A 60 -17.08 6.60 3.20
C GLU A 60 -15.63 7.07 3.10
N SER A 61 -14.91 6.47 2.16
CA SER A 61 -13.59 6.97 1.77
C SER A 61 -13.72 8.47 1.50
N PRO A 62 -12.84 9.34 2.04
CA PRO A 62 -12.87 10.77 1.78
C PRO A 62 -12.36 11.12 0.36
N PHE A 63 -12.11 10.10 -0.46
CA PHE A 63 -11.89 10.28 -1.88
C PHE A 63 -13.26 10.31 -2.54
N PRO A 64 -13.55 11.25 -3.45
CA PRO A 64 -14.72 11.10 -4.28
C PRO A 64 -14.67 9.69 -4.86
N SER A 65 -15.74 8.93 -4.67
CA SER A 65 -16.03 7.75 -5.47
C SER A 65 -16.21 8.25 -6.90
N ASP A 66 -15.07 8.58 -7.50
CA ASP A 66 -14.93 8.66 -8.93
C ASP A 66 -15.47 7.31 -9.38
N ASN A 67 -16.57 7.32 -10.13
CA ASN A 67 -17.18 6.13 -10.72
C ASN A 67 -16.18 5.56 -11.75
N LEU A 68 -14.99 5.15 -11.29
CA LEU A 68 -14.07 4.36 -12.05
C LEU A 68 -14.70 2.99 -12.11
N GLU A 69 -15.44 2.77 -13.19
CA GLU A 69 -15.80 1.45 -13.66
C GLU A 69 -14.61 0.51 -13.45
N PRO A 70 -14.79 -0.61 -12.75
CA PRO A 70 -13.69 -1.48 -12.37
C PRO A 70 -12.93 -1.93 -13.63
N VAL A 71 -11.73 -1.38 -13.81
CA VAL A 71 -10.88 -1.69 -14.96
C VAL A 71 -10.20 -3.04 -14.72
N ALA A 72 -10.55 -4.04 -15.53
CA ALA A 72 -9.84 -5.30 -15.50
C ALA A 72 -8.46 -5.16 -16.16
N LEU A 73 -7.41 -5.53 -15.44
CA LEU A 73 -6.03 -5.60 -15.92
C LEU A 73 -5.58 -7.06 -16.02
N ARG A 74 -4.82 -7.37 -17.05
CA ARG A 74 -4.15 -8.67 -17.22
C ARG A 74 -2.66 -8.42 -17.35
N ILE A 75 -1.87 -9.20 -16.61
CA ILE A 75 -0.42 -9.08 -16.61
C ILE A 75 0.17 -10.45 -16.91
N ARG A 76 1.07 -10.51 -17.89
CA ARG A 76 1.83 -11.71 -18.23
C ARG A 76 3.22 -11.58 -17.63
N THR A 77 3.56 -12.48 -16.72
CA THR A 77 4.85 -12.49 -16.01
C THR A 77 5.83 -13.53 -16.55
N LEU A 78 5.33 -14.54 -17.26
CA LEU A 78 6.14 -15.59 -17.88
C LEU A 78 6.35 -15.28 -19.36
N GLY A 79 7.62 -15.17 -19.77
CA GLY A 79 7.99 -14.73 -21.11
C GLY A 79 8.12 -13.20 -21.17
N GLN A 80 7.56 -12.58 -22.21
CA GLN A 80 7.55 -11.13 -22.29
C GLN A 80 6.62 -10.53 -21.22
N PHE A 81 7.17 -9.61 -20.42
CA PHE A 81 6.39 -8.87 -19.43
C PHE A 81 5.45 -7.87 -20.13
N GLN A 82 4.15 -8.16 -20.08
CA GLN A 82 3.11 -7.43 -20.79
C GLN A 82 1.96 -7.05 -19.85
N LEU A 83 1.41 -5.85 -20.07
CA LEU A 83 0.24 -5.31 -19.37
C LEU A 83 -0.84 -5.04 -20.40
N GLU A 84 -2.01 -5.63 -20.19
CA GLU A 84 -3.19 -5.47 -21.03
C GLU A 84 -4.34 -4.90 -20.18
N ARG A 85 -5.09 -3.98 -20.75
CA ARG A 85 -6.30 -3.40 -20.16
C ARG A 85 -7.51 -3.91 -20.93
N LYS A 86 -8.56 -4.32 -20.22
CA LYS A 86 -9.85 -4.64 -20.84
C LYS A 86 -10.57 -3.34 -21.19
N HIS A 87 -10.89 -3.16 -22.47
CA HIS A 87 -11.78 -2.12 -22.97
C HIS A 87 -12.97 -2.81 -23.63
N ASP A 88 -14.17 -2.58 -23.11
CA ASP A 88 -15.40 -3.31 -23.47
C ASP A 88 -15.25 -4.84 -23.33
N LEU A 89 -14.95 -5.53 -24.43
CA LEU A 89 -14.77 -6.99 -24.49
C LEU A 89 -13.38 -7.40 -24.98
N GLU A 90 -12.52 -6.44 -25.35
CA GLU A 90 -11.21 -6.70 -25.94
C GLU A 90 -10.08 -6.37 -24.96
N TRP A 91 -8.98 -7.12 -25.09
CA TRP A 91 -7.75 -6.86 -24.36
C TRP A 91 -6.82 -6.04 -25.23
N GLN A 92 -6.49 -4.83 -24.76
CA GLN A 92 -5.59 -3.93 -25.46
C GLN A 92 -4.30 -3.80 -24.67
N THR A 93 -3.16 -3.88 -25.37
CA THR A 93 -1.85 -3.68 -24.73
C THR A 93 -1.75 -2.24 -24.25
N VAL A 94 -1.30 -2.05 -23.01
CA VAL A 94 -1.06 -0.72 -22.46
C VAL A 94 0.22 -0.16 -23.08
N THR A 95 0.10 0.98 -23.76
CA THR A 95 1.21 1.63 -24.48
C THR A 95 1.63 2.96 -23.88
N ASP A 96 1.10 3.33 -22.70
CA ASP A 96 1.41 4.57 -21.99
C ASP A 96 2.91 4.88 -21.95
N ALA A 97 3.29 6.14 -22.12
CA ALA A 97 4.70 6.54 -22.17
C ALA A 97 5.46 6.12 -20.90
N ALA A 98 4.83 6.27 -19.73
CA ALA A 98 5.37 5.80 -18.45
C ALA A 98 5.66 4.29 -18.46
N TRP A 99 4.83 3.49 -19.13
CA TRP A 99 4.97 2.04 -19.23
C TRP A 99 6.11 1.59 -20.15
N GLN A 100 6.50 2.43 -21.12
CA GLN A 100 7.64 2.14 -21.99
C GLN A 100 8.96 2.10 -21.22
N HIS A 101 9.07 2.82 -20.10
CA HIS A 101 10.27 2.83 -19.27
C HIS A 101 10.53 1.46 -18.62
N GLN A 102 11.69 0.88 -18.92
CA GLN A 102 12.12 -0.42 -18.37
C GLN A 102 12.08 -0.44 -16.83
N ARG A 103 12.46 0.66 -16.17
CA ARG A 103 12.46 0.79 -14.70
C ARG A 103 11.06 0.65 -14.09
N VAL A 104 10.03 1.20 -14.75
CA VAL A 104 8.64 1.10 -14.31
C VAL A 104 8.15 -0.35 -14.43
N ARG A 105 8.44 -1.00 -15.56
CA ARG A 105 8.13 -2.42 -15.77
C ARG A 105 8.82 -3.31 -14.75
N ALA A 106 10.11 -3.08 -14.49
CA ALA A 106 10.89 -3.84 -13.52
C ALA A 106 10.35 -3.66 -12.09
N LEU A 107 9.96 -2.45 -11.71
CA LEU A 107 9.32 -2.18 -10.42
C LEU A 107 8.01 -2.96 -10.24
N LEU A 108 7.12 -2.90 -11.24
CA LEU A 108 5.85 -3.63 -11.15
C LEU A 108 6.10 -5.15 -11.12
N ALA A 109 7.01 -5.66 -11.95
CA ALA A 109 7.37 -7.09 -11.95
C ALA A 109 7.93 -7.54 -10.59
N CYS A 110 8.79 -6.73 -9.96
CA CYS A 110 9.33 -6.97 -8.63
C CYS A 110 8.23 -7.06 -7.58
N LEU A 111 7.30 -6.10 -7.56
CA LEU A 111 6.16 -6.11 -6.64
C LEU A 111 5.27 -7.34 -6.87
N LEU A 112 4.92 -7.67 -8.12
CA LEU A 112 4.05 -8.81 -8.43
C LEU A 112 4.66 -10.16 -8.05
N SER A 113 6.00 -10.27 -8.09
CA SER A 113 6.73 -11.48 -7.73
C SER A 113 6.93 -11.63 -6.23
N SER A 114 6.63 -10.59 -5.46
CA SER A 114 6.82 -10.56 -4.01
C SER A 114 5.58 -11.06 -3.26
N PRO A 115 5.75 -11.83 -2.17
CA PRO A 115 4.64 -12.23 -1.31
C PRO A 115 3.80 -11.02 -0.86
N GLY A 116 2.48 -11.09 -1.02
CA GLY A 116 1.58 -9.98 -0.67
C GLY A 116 1.70 -8.75 -1.57
N ARG A 117 2.43 -8.84 -2.70
CA ARG A 117 2.63 -7.79 -3.69
C ARG A 117 3.17 -6.48 -3.13
N LYS A 118 4.01 -6.59 -2.11
CA LYS A 118 4.54 -5.47 -1.34
C LYS A 118 6.01 -5.71 -1.04
N LEU A 119 6.79 -4.64 -1.11
CA LEU A 119 8.20 -4.64 -0.76
C LEU A 119 8.56 -3.29 -0.13
N GLY A 120 9.49 -3.28 0.84
CA GLY A 120 10.01 -2.05 1.42
C GLY A 120 10.87 -1.28 0.43
N ARG A 121 10.95 0.06 0.56
CA ARG A 121 11.69 0.91 -0.38
C ARG A 121 13.16 0.49 -0.53
N GLU A 122 13.86 0.23 0.58
CA GLU A 122 15.26 -0.21 0.59
C GLU A 122 15.41 -1.54 -0.15
N GLN A 123 14.54 -2.51 0.14
CA GLN A 123 14.53 -3.79 -0.56
C GLN A 123 14.30 -3.64 -2.08
N VAL A 124 13.46 -2.66 -2.50
CA VAL A 124 13.22 -2.38 -3.92
C VAL A 124 14.49 -1.80 -4.56
N MET A 125 15.17 -0.91 -3.83
CA MET A 125 16.43 -0.32 -4.27
C MET A 125 17.50 -1.39 -4.44
N ASP A 126 17.69 -2.26 -3.45
CA ASP A 126 18.68 -3.35 -3.52
C ASP A 126 18.42 -4.29 -4.71
N VAL A 127 17.15 -4.57 -5.02
CA VAL A 127 16.78 -5.50 -6.11
C VAL A 127 16.91 -4.86 -7.49
N LEU A 128 16.52 -3.60 -7.65
CA LEU A 128 16.41 -2.94 -8.96
C LEU A 128 17.58 -2.02 -9.31
N TRP A 129 18.29 -1.53 -8.30
CA TRP A 129 19.41 -0.60 -8.41
C TRP A 129 20.50 -0.92 -7.37
N PRO A 130 21.11 -2.12 -7.44
CA PRO A 130 22.11 -2.55 -6.45
C PRO A 130 23.36 -1.63 -6.41
N ASP A 131 23.64 -0.93 -7.50
CA ASP A 131 24.82 -0.05 -7.63
C ASP A 131 24.50 1.45 -7.43
N ALA A 132 23.29 1.78 -6.95
CA ALA A 132 22.90 3.16 -6.71
C ALA A 132 23.27 3.59 -5.28
N ASP A 133 24.51 4.06 -5.11
CA ASP A 133 24.96 4.86 -3.95
C ASP A 133 24.50 6.33 -4.08
#